data_AF-A0A2U2S7I9-F1
#
_entry.id   AF-A0A2U2S7I9-F1
#
_cell.length_a   1.000
_cell.length_b   1.000
_cell.length_c   1.000
_cell.angle_alpha   90.00
_cell.angle_beta   90.00
_cell.angle_gamma   90.00
#
_symmetry.space_group_name_H-M   'P 1'
#
loop_
_entity.id
_entity.type
_entity.pdbx_description
1 polymer ?
#
loop_
_entity_poly.entity_id
_entity_poly.type
_entity_poly.pdbx_seq_one_letter_code
_entity_poly.pdbx_strand_id
1 'polypeptide(L)'
;MQQRPVISLSVLFWLPIGLLLRMSPWSAIGLIFAISVLCWSLYYSLNSDFFGLAAPPFSKITFSADYRQVTMPDGHVWRIIYEKDTFSVFTGVAREVIHWRDEQQFPFATHDILVTNGEYSSPTQVTARVQNHAVYYEWYTDRLPQGTINLLHIIPLDEEIYRQLLQIRRWNVVTIKGREILRIENFNPLGTPVVYFQDAGCNTILVTAVTILAQGTPIP
;
A
#
# COMPACT_ATOMS: atom_id res chain seq x y z
N MET A 1 -25.99 50.33 -4.96
CA MET A 1 -25.03 49.22 -4.78
C MET A 1 -25.82 47.97 -4.42
N GLN A 2 -25.92 46.97 -5.31
CA GLN A 2 -26.53 45.68 -4.98
C GLN A 2 -25.55 44.87 -4.13
N GLN A 3 -25.95 44.51 -2.91
CA GLN A 3 -25.19 43.58 -2.06
C GLN A 3 -25.13 42.22 -2.75
N ARG A 4 -23.92 41.70 -2.97
CA ARG A 4 -23.74 40.35 -3.50
C ARG A 4 -24.24 39.35 -2.45
N PRO A 5 -25.00 38.31 -2.85
CA PRO A 5 -25.43 37.28 -1.93
C PRO A 5 -24.20 36.58 -1.34
N VAL A 6 -24.12 36.55 -0.02
CA VAL A 6 -23.09 35.79 0.70
C VAL A 6 -23.50 34.33 0.65
N ILE A 7 -22.78 33.53 -0.13
CA ILE A 7 -22.97 32.07 -0.15
C ILE A 7 -22.48 31.53 1.20
N SER A 8 -23.40 31.03 2.02
CA SER A 8 -23.03 30.38 3.28
C SER A 8 -22.54 28.95 3.03
N LEU A 9 -21.66 28.46 3.92
CA LEU A 9 -21.13 27.08 3.86
C LEU A 9 -22.26 26.04 3.86
N SER A 10 -23.37 26.33 4.54
CA SER A 10 -24.56 25.47 4.56
C SER A 10 -25.19 25.29 3.19
N VAL A 11 -25.25 26.34 2.36
CA VAL A 11 -25.79 26.26 0.99
C VAL A 11 -24.92 25.36 0.10
N LEU A 12 -23.61 25.40 0.28
CA LEU A 12 -22.67 24.52 -0.42
C LEU A 12 -22.85 23.03 -0.03
N PHE A 13 -23.13 22.74 1.24
CA PHE A 13 -23.39 21.37 1.71
C PHE A 13 -24.68 20.75 1.13
N TRP A 14 -25.73 21.56 0.95
CA TRP A 14 -27.03 21.08 0.42
C TRP A 14 -27.12 21.08 -1.10
N LEU A 15 -26.20 21.74 -1.79
CA LEU A 15 -26.16 21.88 -3.24
C LEU A 15 -26.20 20.53 -3.99
N PRO A 16 -25.45 19.49 -3.57
CA PRO A 16 -25.50 18.17 -4.21
C PRO A 16 -26.86 17.49 -4.08
N ILE A 17 -27.50 17.63 -2.90
CA ILE A 17 -28.83 17.05 -2.63
C ILE A 17 -29.88 17.79 -3.45
N GLY A 18 -29.82 19.12 -3.49
CA GLY A 18 -30.70 19.94 -4.32
C GLY A 18 -30.56 19.65 -5.83
N LEU A 19 -29.34 19.35 -6.29
CA LEU A 19 -29.07 18.92 -7.66
C LEU A 19 -29.73 17.57 -7.94
N LEU A 20 -29.51 16.57 -7.07
CA LEU A 20 -30.07 15.22 -7.20
C LEU A 20 -31.61 15.23 -7.19
N LEU A 21 -32.23 16.03 -6.33
CA LEU A 21 -33.70 16.14 -6.24
C LEU A 21 -34.34 16.82 -7.47
N ARG A 22 -33.56 17.58 -8.25
CA ARG A 22 -34.02 18.23 -9.49
C ARG A 22 -33.72 17.41 -10.75
N MET A 23 -32.99 16.31 -10.64
CA MET A 23 -32.68 15.43 -11.75
C MET A 23 -33.81 14.42 -11.98
N SER A 24 -33.94 13.94 -13.22
CA SER A 24 -34.79 12.77 -13.47
C SER A 24 -34.23 11.55 -12.71
N PRO A 25 -35.06 10.59 -12.27
CA PRO A 25 -34.59 9.40 -11.56
C PRO A 25 -33.49 8.64 -12.32
N TRP A 26 -33.60 8.54 -13.65
CA TRP A 26 -32.60 7.88 -14.49
C TRP A 26 -31.27 8.63 -14.53
N SER A 27 -31.30 9.95 -14.62
CA SER A 27 -30.09 10.77 -14.55
C SER A 27 -29.42 10.67 -13.18
N ALA A 28 -30.20 10.65 -12.10
CA ALA A 28 -29.68 10.49 -10.74
C ALA A 28 -29.02 9.11 -10.55
N ILE A 29 -29.65 8.03 -11.01
CA ILE A 29 -29.06 6.67 -11.00
C ILE A 29 -27.76 6.63 -11.80
N GLY A 30 -27.75 7.19 -13.01
CA GLY A 30 -26.56 7.24 -13.85
C GLY A 30 -25.41 8.00 -13.20
N LEU A 31 -25.71 9.13 -12.55
CA LEU A 31 -24.71 9.92 -11.82
C LEU A 31 -24.16 9.16 -10.61
N ILE A 32 -25.04 8.53 -9.81
CA ILE A 32 -24.61 7.72 -8.66
C ILE A 32 -23.70 6.59 -9.13
N PHE A 33 -24.09 5.86 -10.16
CA PHE A 33 -23.27 4.79 -10.73
C PHE A 33 -21.90 5.29 -11.21
N ALA A 34 -21.87 6.41 -11.94
CA ALA A 34 -20.62 7.01 -12.40
C ALA A 34 -19.70 7.42 -11.24
N ILE A 35 -20.26 8.03 -10.19
CA ILE A 35 -19.51 8.40 -8.97
C ILE A 35 -19.00 7.13 -8.26
N SER A 36 -19.83 6.09 -8.13
CA SER A 36 -19.42 4.83 -7.51
C SER A 36 -18.26 4.18 -8.25
N VAL A 37 -18.30 4.12 -9.58
CA VAL A 37 -17.20 3.59 -10.41
C VAL A 37 -15.93 4.44 -10.26
N LEU A 38 -16.06 5.77 -10.24
CA LEU A 38 -14.92 6.66 -10.03
C LEU A 38 -14.30 6.48 -8.64
N CYS A 39 -15.12 6.45 -7.58
CA CYS A 39 -14.66 6.21 -6.22
C CYS A 39 -13.99 4.84 -6.09
N TRP A 40 -14.57 3.79 -6.69
CA TRP A 40 -13.97 2.46 -6.75
C TRP A 40 -12.60 2.48 -7.44
N SER A 41 -12.52 3.12 -8.61
CA SER A 41 -11.26 3.25 -9.34
C SER A 41 -10.20 3.97 -8.51
N LEU A 42 -10.56 5.10 -7.88
CA LEU A 42 -9.62 5.86 -7.04
C LEU A 42 -9.18 5.03 -5.82
N TYR A 43 -10.12 4.31 -5.19
CA TYR A 43 -9.86 3.45 -4.03
C TYR A 43 -8.75 2.43 -4.30
N TYR A 44 -8.81 1.76 -5.45
CA TYR A 44 -7.83 0.75 -5.83
C TYR A 44 -6.60 1.30 -6.57
N SER A 45 -6.64 2.54 -7.11
CA SER A 45 -5.51 3.08 -7.88
C SER A 45 -4.56 3.98 -7.08
N LEU A 46 -4.99 4.52 -5.94
CA LEU A 46 -4.20 5.50 -5.18
C LEU A 46 -3.52 4.86 -3.98
N ASN A 47 -2.24 5.22 -3.78
CA ASN A 47 -1.54 5.00 -2.51
C ASN A 47 -2.04 6.02 -1.46
N SER A 48 -3.15 5.69 -0.82
CA SER A 48 -3.88 6.49 0.17
C SER A 48 -4.49 5.54 1.19
N ASP A 49 -4.90 6.01 2.37
CA ASP A 49 -5.67 5.25 3.35
C ASP A 49 -7.19 5.49 3.27
N PHE A 50 -7.63 6.32 2.32
CA PHE A 50 -9.03 6.72 2.14
C PHE A 50 -9.68 7.22 3.44
N PHE A 51 -9.03 8.18 4.09
CA PHE A 51 -9.51 8.78 5.35
C PHE A 51 -9.55 7.76 6.50
N GLY A 52 -8.57 6.86 6.53
CA GLY A 52 -8.42 5.82 7.54
C GLY A 52 -9.27 4.57 7.33
N LEU A 53 -10.05 4.48 6.23
CA LEU A 53 -10.86 3.29 5.93
C LEU A 53 -10.02 2.05 5.61
N ALA A 54 -8.79 2.25 5.16
CA ALA A 54 -7.88 1.16 4.77
C ALA A 54 -6.59 1.12 5.59
N ALA A 55 -6.51 1.91 6.66
CA ALA A 55 -5.37 1.82 7.57
C ALA A 55 -5.51 0.58 8.47
N PRO A 56 -4.41 -0.13 8.78
CA PRO A 56 -4.42 -1.10 9.86
C PRO A 56 -4.90 -0.45 11.17
N PRO A 57 -5.61 -1.19 12.04
CA PRO A 57 -6.07 -0.67 13.31
C PRO A 57 -4.93 -0.60 14.34
N PHE A 58 -3.89 0.22 14.09
CA PHE A 58 -2.67 0.30 14.90
C PHE A 58 -2.92 0.51 16.39
N SER A 59 -3.94 1.29 16.76
CA SER A 59 -4.31 1.53 18.16
C SER A 59 -4.91 0.31 18.88
N LYS A 60 -5.28 -0.73 18.12
CA LYS A 60 -5.86 -1.97 18.62
C LYS A 60 -4.91 -3.15 18.51
N ILE A 61 -3.85 -3.02 17.71
CA ILE A 61 -2.84 -4.06 17.51
C ILE A 61 -1.79 -3.94 18.63
N THR A 62 -1.39 -5.07 19.21
CA THR A 62 -0.29 -5.12 20.18
C THR A 62 0.88 -5.90 19.59
N PHE A 63 2.02 -5.24 19.44
CA PHE A 63 3.28 -5.88 19.04
C PHE A 63 4.08 -6.29 20.28
N SER A 64 4.74 -7.45 20.23
CA SER A 64 5.76 -7.79 21.23
C SER A 64 6.96 -6.85 21.10
N ALA A 65 7.73 -6.68 22.17
CA ALA A 65 8.89 -5.77 22.20
C ALA A 65 9.96 -6.12 21.15
N ASP A 66 10.07 -7.40 20.77
CA ASP A 66 10.98 -7.90 19.74
C ASP A 66 10.34 -8.03 18.34
N TYR A 67 9.08 -7.60 18.22
CA TYR A 67 8.26 -7.70 17.01
C TYR A 67 8.18 -9.12 16.43
N ARG A 68 8.31 -10.16 17.25
CA ARG A 68 8.09 -11.56 16.83
C ARG A 68 6.65 -12.02 17.03
N GLN A 69 5.81 -11.20 17.65
CA GLN A 69 4.41 -11.50 17.87
C GLN A 69 3.54 -10.26 17.66
N VAL A 70 2.38 -10.49 17.04
CA VAL A 70 1.30 -9.50 16.90
C VAL A 70 0.05 -10.10 17.51
N THR A 71 -0.65 -9.34 18.34
CA THR A 71 -1.91 -9.77 18.98
C THR A 71 -3.02 -8.78 18.65
N MET A 72 -4.18 -9.31 18.26
CA MET A 72 -5.39 -8.54 17.98
C MET A 72 -6.38 -8.59 19.16
N PRO A 73 -7.32 -7.62 19.27
CA PRO A 73 -8.28 -7.59 20.38
C PRO A 73 -9.24 -8.78 20.42
N ASP A 74 -9.45 -9.44 19.28
CA ASP A 74 -10.30 -10.61 19.15
C ASP A 74 -9.60 -11.91 19.61
N GLY A 75 -8.34 -11.82 20.06
CA GLY A 75 -7.54 -12.94 20.56
C GLY A 75 -6.70 -13.64 19.50
N HIS A 76 -6.76 -13.25 18.23
CA HIS A 76 -5.85 -13.79 17.22
C HIS A 76 -4.41 -13.36 17.49
N VAL A 77 -3.48 -14.27 17.21
CA VAL A 77 -2.05 -14.06 17.40
C VAL A 77 -1.29 -14.45 16.14
N TRP A 78 -0.41 -13.58 15.67
CA TRP A 78 0.52 -13.88 14.59
C TRP A 78 1.93 -13.99 15.16
N ARG A 79 2.63 -15.07 14.83
CA ARG A 79 4.06 -15.23 15.13
C ARG A 79 4.87 -14.91 13.88
N ILE A 80 5.83 -14.00 14.02
CA ILE A 80 6.72 -13.56 12.96
C ILE A 80 8.08 -14.23 13.15
N ILE A 81 8.52 -14.93 12.11
CA ILE A 81 9.82 -15.57 12.03
C ILE A 81 10.62 -14.82 10.98
N TYR A 82 11.73 -14.23 11.41
CA TYR A 82 12.62 -13.47 10.54
C TYR A 82 13.64 -14.39 9.85
N GLU A 83 14.06 -14.01 8.65
CA GLU A 83 15.12 -14.72 7.91
C GLU A 83 16.48 -14.62 8.61
N LYS A 84 16.75 -13.44 9.18
CA LYS A 84 18.01 -13.10 9.85
C LYS A 84 17.78 -12.06 10.95
N ASP A 85 18.79 -11.87 11.81
CA ASP A 85 18.77 -10.87 12.89
C ASP A 85 19.23 -9.46 12.43
N THR A 86 19.63 -9.30 11.18
CA THR A 86 20.11 -8.03 10.63
C THR A 86 19.02 -7.30 9.82
N PHE A 87 19.20 -5.99 9.68
CA PHE A 87 18.38 -5.19 8.78
C PHE A 87 18.84 -5.32 7.33
N SER A 88 17.88 -5.30 6.41
CA SER A 88 18.08 -5.15 4.98
C SER A 88 17.72 -3.74 4.55
N VAL A 89 18.38 -3.28 3.48
CA VAL A 89 18.20 -1.94 2.92
C VAL A 89 18.00 -2.08 1.43
N PHE A 90 16.86 -1.57 0.95
CA PHE A 90 16.48 -1.56 -0.45
C PHE A 90 16.49 -0.12 -0.95
N THR A 91 17.39 0.19 -1.87
CA THR A 91 17.53 1.53 -2.45
C THR A 91 17.33 1.48 -3.96
N GLY A 92 16.46 2.34 -4.47
CA GLY A 92 16.14 2.37 -5.89
C GLY A 92 14.88 3.17 -6.21
N VAL A 93 14.38 3.00 -7.42
CA VAL A 93 13.14 3.59 -7.92
C VAL A 93 11.96 2.71 -7.52
N ALA A 94 10.95 3.30 -6.86
CA ALA A 94 9.66 2.68 -6.57
C ALA A 94 8.80 2.62 -7.86
N ARG A 95 8.95 1.57 -8.67
CA ARG A 95 8.27 1.44 -9.97
C ARG A 95 6.78 1.16 -9.86
N GLU A 96 6.37 0.45 -8.83
CA GLU A 96 4.98 0.20 -8.48
C GLU A 96 4.81 0.37 -6.97
N VAL A 97 3.67 0.93 -6.58
CA VAL A 97 3.30 1.15 -5.17
C VAL A 97 1.81 0.82 -5.05
N ILE A 98 1.50 -0.32 -4.47
CA ILE A 98 0.15 -0.84 -4.34
C ILE A 98 -0.20 -0.90 -2.87
N HIS A 99 -1.24 -0.18 -2.46
CA HIS A 99 -1.77 -0.25 -1.09
C HIS A 99 -2.73 -1.42 -0.96
N TRP A 100 -2.55 -2.24 0.08
CA TRP A 100 -3.41 -3.41 0.35
C TRP A 100 -4.70 -2.96 1.02
N ARG A 101 -5.85 -3.27 0.39
CA ARG A 101 -7.18 -2.84 0.87
C ARG A 101 -7.92 -3.91 1.67
N ASP A 102 -7.87 -5.15 1.21
CA ASP A 102 -8.83 -6.18 1.60
C ASP A 102 -8.16 -7.47 2.11
N GLU A 103 -6.91 -7.38 2.60
CA GLU A 103 -6.14 -8.55 3.03
C GLU A 103 -6.44 -8.94 4.49
N GLN A 104 -7.55 -9.66 4.69
CA GLN A 104 -8.03 -10.01 6.03
C GLN A 104 -7.11 -10.98 6.79
N GLN A 105 -6.29 -11.77 6.09
CA GLN A 105 -5.42 -12.76 6.72
C GLN A 105 -4.25 -12.12 7.48
N PHE A 106 -3.81 -10.94 7.04
CA PHE A 106 -2.69 -10.19 7.60
C PHE A 106 -3.08 -8.71 7.73
N PRO A 107 -3.91 -8.36 8.73
CA PRO A 107 -4.53 -7.03 8.85
C PRO A 107 -3.55 -5.88 9.11
N PHE A 108 -2.27 -6.18 9.31
CA PHE A 108 -1.17 -5.25 9.52
C PHE A 108 -0.20 -5.17 8.33
N ALA A 109 -0.38 -5.98 7.28
CA ALA A 109 0.35 -5.81 6.02
C ALA A 109 -0.33 -4.74 5.17
N THR A 110 0.45 -3.92 4.47
CA THR A 110 -0.05 -2.63 3.95
C THR A 110 0.27 -2.32 2.51
N HIS A 111 1.40 -2.76 1.98
CA HIS A 111 1.80 -2.40 0.63
C HIS A 111 2.57 -3.51 -0.07
N ASP A 112 2.45 -3.52 -1.40
CA ASP A 112 3.49 -4.03 -2.29
C ASP A 112 4.25 -2.85 -2.89
N ILE A 113 5.58 -2.85 -2.76
CA ILE A 113 6.43 -1.83 -3.37
C ILE A 113 7.49 -2.50 -4.23
N LEU A 114 7.47 -2.23 -5.53
CA LEU A 114 8.49 -2.71 -6.45
C LEU A 114 9.66 -1.73 -6.49
N VAL A 115 10.75 -2.06 -5.80
CA VAL A 115 11.99 -1.26 -5.78
C VAL A 115 12.99 -1.82 -6.80
N THR A 116 13.41 -0.99 -7.74
CA THR A 116 14.36 -1.37 -8.80
C THR A 116 15.58 -0.45 -8.84
N ASN A 117 16.72 -0.93 -9.35
CA ASN A 117 17.85 -0.08 -9.70
C ASN A 117 18.53 -0.52 -11.01
N GLY A 118 19.47 0.29 -11.50
CA GLY A 118 20.17 0.00 -12.75
C GLY A 118 19.22 -0.05 -13.96
N GLU A 119 19.44 -1.01 -14.84
CA GLU A 119 18.65 -1.23 -16.05
C GLU A 119 17.20 -1.66 -15.73
N TYR A 120 16.96 -2.32 -14.58
CA TYR A 120 15.60 -2.67 -14.12
C TYR A 120 14.72 -1.45 -13.83
N SER A 121 15.31 -0.26 -13.64
CA SER A 121 14.56 0.99 -13.47
C SER A 121 14.12 1.65 -14.77
N SER A 122 14.68 1.25 -15.92
CA SER A 122 14.33 1.85 -17.21
C SER A 122 13.12 1.13 -17.83
N PRO A 123 12.01 1.82 -18.13
CA PRO A 123 10.84 1.24 -18.77
C PRO A 123 11.05 0.94 -20.26
N THR A 124 12.10 1.48 -20.89
CA THR A 124 12.47 1.14 -22.28
C THR A 124 13.32 -0.12 -22.36
N GLN A 125 13.96 -0.52 -21.26
CA GLN A 125 14.77 -1.75 -21.19
C GLN A 125 14.01 -2.90 -20.54
N VAL A 126 13.25 -2.62 -19.47
CA VAL A 126 12.51 -3.62 -18.70
C VAL A 126 11.08 -3.15 -18.46
N THR A 127 10.11 -3.93 -18.92
CA THR A 127 8.73 -3.81 -18.42
C THR A 127 8.56 -4.66 -17.19
N ALA A 128 8.06 -4.08 -16.10
CA ALA A 128 7.72 -4.79 -14.88
C ALA A 128 6.34 -4.36 -14.40
N ARG A 129 5.57 -5.31 -13.87
CA ARG A 129 4.27 -5.08 -13.25
C ARG A 129 4.14 -5.93 -12.00
N VAL A 130 3.34 -5.46 -11.05
CA VAL A 130 2.94 -6.24 -9.88
C VAL A 130 1.48 -6.63 -10.03
N GLN A 131 1.18 -7.92 -9.86
CA GLN A 131 -0.17 -8.45 -9.91
C GLN A 131 -0.27 -9.59 -8.90
N ASN A 132 -1.31 -9.58 -8.06
CA ASN A 132 -1.56 -10.61 -7.05
C ASN A 132 -0.32 -10.92 -6.19
N HIS A 133 0.31 -9.88 -5.65
CA HIS A 133 1.53 -9.98 -4.84
C HIS A 133 2.72 -10.64 -5.55
N ALA A 134 2.73 -10.70 -6.88
CA ALA A 134 3.84 -11.24 -7.65
C ALA A 134 4.36 -10.20 -8.65
N VAL A 135 5.67 -10.19 -8.85
CA VAL A 135 6.32 -9.38 -9.87
C VAL A 135 6.45 -10.17 -11.16
N TYR A 136 6.01 -9.57 -12.26
CA TYR A 136 6.19 -10.08 -13.61
C TYR A 136 7.02 -9.07 -14.39
N TYR A 137 8.09 -9.52 -15.03
CA TYR A 137 8.96 -8.64 -15.79
C TYR A 137 9.48 -9.31 -17.06
N GLU A 138 9.72 -8.47 -18.07
CA GLU A 138 10.26 -8.83 -19.38
C GLU A 138 11.28 -7.76 -19.77
N TRP A 139 12.33 -8.15 -20.49
CA TRP A 139 13.35 -7.22 -20.98
C TRP A 139 13.59 -7.41 -22.48
N TYR A 140 14.06 -6.36 -23.14
CA TYR A 140 14.11 -6.28 -24.61
C TYR A 140 15.52 -6.41 -25.20
N THR A 141 16.49 -6.83 -24.40
CA THR A 141 17.90 -6.98 -24.79
C THR A 141 18.37 -8.43 -24.73
N ASP A 142 19.38 -8.77 -25.54
CA ASP A 142 19.96 -10.13 -25.55
C ASP A 142 20.69 -10.50 -24.26
N ARG A 143 21.05 -9.50 -23.44
CA ARG A 143 21.70 -9.69 -22.14
C ARG A 143 20.71 -9.50 -20.99
N LEU A 144 20.97 -10.19 -19.89
CA LEU A 144 20.27 -9.98 -18.62
C LEU A 144 20.47 -8.53 -18.14
N PRO A 145 19.42 -7.82 -17.73
CA PRO A 145 19.54 -6.46 -17.22
C PRO A 145 20.43 -6.40 -15.95
N GLN A 146 21.27 -5.37 -15.86
CA GLN A 146 22.11 -5.10 -14.70
C GLN A 146 21.34 -4.31 -13.63
N GLY A 147 21.50 -4.71 -12.36
CA GLY A 147 20.84 -4.07 -11.22
C GLY A 147 20.00 -5.07 -10.44
N THR A 148 19.00 -4.55 -9.72
CA THR A 148 18.11 -5.36 -8.88
C THR A 148 16.65 -5.01 -9.12
N ILE A 149 15.80 -6.00 -8.88
CA ILE A 149 14.35 -5.91 -8.88
C ILE A 149 13.85 -6.63 -7.63
N ASN A 150 13.24 -5.89 -6.70
CA ASN A 150 12.78 -6.42 -5.42
C ASN A 150 11.32 -6.03 -5.21
N LEU A 151 10.44 -7.01 -5.09
CA LEU A 151 9.07 -6.78 -4.66
C LEU A 151 9.00 -6.88 -3.15
N LEU A 152 8.72 -5.76 -2.50
CA LEU A 152 8.64 -5.69 -1.04
C LEU A 152 7.20 -5.83 -0.59
N HIS A 153 6.90 -6.86 0.23
CA HIS A 153 5.63 -6.98 0.96
C HIS A 153 5.80 -6.32 2.33
N ILE A 154 5.08 -5.22 2.54
CA ILE A 154 5.39 -4.27 3.61
C ILE A 154 4.50 -4.50 4.83
N ILE A 155 5.13 -4.79 5.96
CA ILE A 155 4.56 -4.63 7.30
C ILE A 155 5.23 -3.41 7.94
N PRO A 156 4.52 -2.31 8.20
CA PRO A 156 5.10 -1.17 8.87
C PRO A 156 5.31 -1.46 10.36
N LEU A 157 6.39 -0.94 10.94
CA LEU A 157 6.65 -1.05 12.37
C LEU A 157 5.52 -0.44 13.22
N ASP A 158 5.00 0.69 12.78
CA ASP A 158 4.00 1.50 13.47
C ASP A 158 3.23 2.39 12.49
N GLU A 159 2.30 3.18 13.04
CA GLU A 159 1.48 4.12 12.27
C GLU A 159 2.31 5.25 11.62
N GLU A 160 3.43 5.64 12.23
CA GLU A 160 4.29 6.68 11.65
C GLU A 160 4.94 6.18 10.36
N ILE A 161 5.53 4.98 10.39
CA ILE A 161 6.09 4.34 9.19
C ILE A 161 5.01 4.11 8.13
N TYR A 162 3.81 3.68 8.54
CA TYR A 162 2.67 3.56 7.61
C TYR A 162 2.37 4.88 6.89
N ARG A 163 2.30 6.00 7.62
CA ARG A 163 2.06 7.32 7.03
C ARG A 163 3.20 7.76 6.09
N GLN A 164 4.45 7.38 6.37
CA GLN A 164 5.58 7.63 5.46
C GLN A 164 5.44 6.81 4.16
N LEU A 165 5.03 5.55 4.25
CA LEU A 165 4.81 4.68 3.08
C LEU A 165 3.70 5.24 2.17
N LEU A 166 2.64 5.82 2.74
CA LEU A 166 1.57 6.50 1.98
C LEU A 166 2.05 7.73 1.20
N GLN A 167 3.23 8.27 1.50
CA GLN A 167 3.81 9.39 0.76
C GLN A 167 4.58 8.94 -0.48
N ILE A 168 4.97 7.67 -0.56
CA ILE A 168 5.70 7.14 -1.72
C ILE A 168 4.78 7.23 -2.95
N ARG A 169 5.33 7.80 -4.02
CA ARG A 169 4.71 7.83 -5.34
C ARG A 169 5.50 6.97 -6.30
N ARG A 170 4.81 6.49 -7.32
CA ARG A 170 5.45 5.83 -8.45
C ARG A 170 6.59 6.69 -8.98
N TRP A 171 7.71 6.05 -9.28
CA TRP A 171 8.95 6.63 -9.75
C TRP A 171 9.76 7.42 -8.72
N ASN A 172 9.34 7.52 -7.45
CA ASN A 172 10.21 8.09 -6.41
C ASN A 172 11.48 7.26 -6.23
N VAL A 173 12.60 7.94 -5.99
CA VAL A 173 13.81 7.28 -5.49
C VAL A 173 13.64 7.14 -3.98
N VAL A 174 13.67 5.91 -3.50
CA VAL A 174 13.44 5.56 -2.11
C VAL A 174 14.57 4.73 -1.54
N THR A 175 14.73 4.82 -0.23
CA THR A 175 15.44 3.84 0.59
C THR A 175 14.46 3.30 1.62
N ILE A 176 14.24 1.98 1.60
CA ILE A 176 13.38 1.26 2.55
C ILE A 176 14.28 0.34 3.37
N LYS A 177 14.22 0.49 4.69
CA LYS A 177 14.99 -0.32 5.64
C LYS A 177 14.05 -1.09 6.54
N GLY A 178 14.40 -2.34 6.81
CA GLY A 178 13.58 -3.19 7.66
C GLY A 178 14.19 -4.56 7.88
N ARG A 179 13.48 -5.42 8.59
CA ARG A 179 13.91 -6.79 8.89
C ARG A 179 13.11 -7.77 8.05
N GLU A 180 13.79 -8.64 7.31
CA GLU A 180 13.14 -9.58 6.40
C GLU A 180 12.48 -10.72 7.17
N ILE A 181 11.22 -10.97 6.82
CA ILE A 181 10.32 -11.95 7.43
C ILE A 181 10.30 -13.17 6.54
N LEU A 182 10.72 -14.31 7.10
CA LEU A 182 10.66 -15.59 6.44
C LEU A 182 9.24 -16.15 6.42
N ARG A 183 8.53 -16.00 7.54
CA ARG A 183 7.26 -16.68 7.79
C ARG A 183 6.41 -15.94 8.81
N ILE A 184 5.10 -15.95 8.60
CA ILE A 184 4.10 -15.45 9.53
C ILE A 184 3.10 -16.56 9.80
N GLU A 185 2.93 -16.95 11.05
CA GLU A 185 1.99 -18.00 11.47
C GLU A 185 0.81 -17.39 12.21
N ASN A 186 -0.41 -17.62 11.75
CA ASN A 186 -1.64 -17.15 12.39
C ASN A 186 -2.21 -18.24 13.31
N PHE A 187 -2.50 -17.87 14.55
CA PHE A 187 -3.16 -18.68 15.56
C PHE A 187 -4.50 -18.06 15.95
N ASN A 188 -5.53 -18.90 16.03
CA ASN A 188 -6.84 -18.48 16.54
C ASN A 188 -6.80 -18.19 18.06
N PRO A 189 -7.88 -17.67 18.65
CA PRO A 189 -7.94 -17.38 20.09
C PRO A 189 -7.74 -18.59 21.02
N LEU A 190 -7.86 -19.81 20.49
CA LEU A 190 -7.59 -21.06 21.21
C LEU A 190 -6.12 -21.53 21.09
N GLY A 191 -5.27 -20.75 20.41
CA GLY A 191 -3.86 -21.08 20.16
C GLY A 191 -3.65 -22.15 19.08
N THR A 192 -4.68 -22.46 18.29
CA THR A 192 -4.58 -23.43 17.19
C THR A 192 -4.08 -22.72 15.93
N PRO A 193 -3.06 -23.24 15.23
CA PRO A 193 -2.61 -22.67 13.97
C PRO A 193 -3.71 -22.75 12.91
N VAL A 194 -3.97 -21.65 12.22
CA VAL A 194 -5.01 -21.53 11.18
C VAL A 194 -4.38 -21.55 9.80
N VAL A 195 -3.44 -20.64 9.56
CA VAL A 195 -2.79 -20.42 8.27
C VAL A 195 -1.39 -19.89 8.51
N TYR A 196 -0.50 -20.08 7.55
CA TYR A 196 0.80 -19.41 7.54
C TYR A 196 1.05 -18.79 6.17
N PHE A 197 1.79 -17.69 6.17
CA PHE A 197 2.43 -17.14 4.99
C PHE A 197 3.93 -17.41 5.08
N GLN A 198 4.53 -17.80 3.95
CA GLN A 198 5.94 -18.11 3.84
C GLN A 198 6.48 -17.33 2.64
N ASP A 199 7.56 -16.59 2.86
CA ASP A 199 8.24 -15.93 1.76
C ASP A 199 8.81 -16.99 0.79
N ALA A 200 8.52 -16.83 -0.50
CA ALA A 200 8.89 -17.74 -1.57
C ALA A 200 9.82 -17.10 -2.62
N GLY A 201 10.61 -16.10 -2.21
CA GLY A 201 11.56 -15.39 -3.07
C GLY A 201 11.10 -13.97 -3.47
N CYS A 202 10.09 -13.44 -2.79
CA CYS A 202 9.85 -11.99 -2.74
C CYS A 202 10.51 -11.45 -1.46
N ASN A 203 10.37 -10.17 -1.11
CA ASN A 203 10.94 -9.67 0.14
C ASN A 203 9.81 -9.23 1.07
N THR A 204 9.38 -10.11 1.96
CA THR A 204 8.49 -9.72 3.06
C THR A 204 9.29 -9.03 4.16
N ILE A 205 8.87 -7.83 4.59
CA ILE A 205 9.71 -6.98 5.44
C ILE A 205 8.92 -6.21 6.50
N LEU A 206 9.40 -6.27 7.75
CA LEU A 206 9.03 -5.32 8.79
C LEU A 206 9.82 -4.02 8.58
N VAL A 207 9.19 -3.00 8.02
CA VAL A 207 9.84 -1.72 7.70
C VAL A 207 9.97 -0.87 8.94
N THR A 208 11.19 -0.40 9.20
CA THR A 208 11.54 0.44 10.35
C THR A 208 11.97 1.84 9.96
N ALA A 209 12.28 2.08 8.68
CA ALA A 209 12.56 3.41 8.18
C ALA A 209 12.29 3.52 6.68
N VAL A 210 11.76 4.67 6.27
CA VAL A 210 11.54 5.04 4.88
C VAL A 210 12.20 6.39 4.62
N THR A 211 12.88 6.52 3.49
CA THR A 211 13.40 7.81 3.02
C THR A 211 13.01 7.99 1.57
N ILE A 212 12.36 9.11 1.27
CA ILE A 212 12.04 9.54 -0.10
C ILE A 212 13.09 10.57 -0.49
N LEU A 213 14.01 10.18 -1.37
CA LEU A 213 15.19 10.99 -1.72
C LEU A 213 14.87 12.04 -2.79
N ALA A 214 14.03 11.69 -3.75
CA ALA A 214 13.57 12.57 -4.81
C ALA A 214 12.31 12.03 -5.47
N GLN A 215 11.53 12.92 -6.09
CA GLN A 215 10.59 12.50 -7.12
C GLN A 215 11.42 12.11 -8.35
N GLY A 216 11.48 10.83 -8.68
CA GLY A 216 12.02 10.41 -9.97
C GLY A 216 10.95 10.59 -11.03
N THR A 217 11.32 11.20 -12.15
CA THR A 217 10.67 10.94 -13.43
C THR A 217 11.08 9.55 -13.91
N PRO A 218 10.25 8.86 -14.72
CA PRO A 218 10.70 7.63 -15.39
C PRO A 218 12.03 7.90 -16.10
N ILE A 219 13.06 7.10 -15.80
CA ILE A 219 14.35 7.20 -16.50
C ILE A 219 14.11 6.61 -17.89
N PRO A 220 14.24 7.37 -18.99
CA PRO A 220 13.99 6.87 -20.34
C PRO A 220 14.92 5.72 -20.74
#